data_AF-A0A9D9HFJ7-F1
#
_entry.id   AF-A0A9D9HFJ7-F1
#
_cell.length_a   1.000
_cell.length_b   1.000
_cell.length_c   1.000
_cell.angle_alpha   90.00
_cell.angle_beta   90.00
_cell.angle_gamma   90.00
#
_symmetry.space_group_name_H-M   'P 1'
#
loop_
_entity.id
_entity.type
_entity.pdbx_description
1 polymer ?
#
loop_
_entity_poly.entity_id
_entity_poly.type
_entity_poly.pdbx_seq_one_letter_code
_entity_poly.pdbx_strand_id
1 'polypeptide(L)' 'MKGKDHFTQHEIATLRRLIRIRVELSQQSGTKNEQKKVRDRMRSIGFYGGDDWGIFDCQESDLDRLIDSGLIKVE' A
#
# COMPACT_ATOMS: atom_id res chain seq x y z
N MET A 1 8.36 -12.03 -5.31
CA MET A 1 8.10 -10.72 -4.69
C MET A 1 9.23 -9.77 -5.04
N LYS A 2 8.89 -8.51 -5.27
CA LYS A 2 9.74 -7.36 -5.51
C LYS A 2 9.90 -6.51 -4.25
N GLY A 3 8.85 -6.46 -3.43
CA GLY A 3 8.87 -5.85 -2.12
C GLY A 3 9.34 -6.80 -1.02
N LYS A 4 9.03 -6.40 0.22
CA LYS A 4 9.24 -7.20 1.43
C LYS A 4 7.90 -7.68 2.00
N ASP A 5 7.97 -8.68 2.85
CA ASP A 5 6.82 -9.28 3.56
C ASP A 5 6.84 -9.01 5.08
N HIS A 6 7.98 -8.60 5.65
CA HIS A 6 8.09 -8.19 7.06
C HIS A 6 8.11 -6.66 7.16
N PHE A 7 7.18 -6.11 7.94
CA PHE A 7 7.01 -4.67 8.15
C PHE A 7 6.95 -4.36 9.63
N THR A 8 7.49 -3.22 10.03
CA THR A 8 7.30 -2.71 11.38
C THR A 8 5.87 -2.17 11.57
N GLN A 9 5.39 -2.09 12.80
CA GLN A 9 4.13 -1.40 13.11
C GLN A 9 4.06 0.03 12.53
N HIS A 10 5.19 0.75 12.55
CA HIS A 10 5.28 2.11 12.00
C HIS A 10 5.12 2.14 10.47
N GLU A 11 5.71 1.18 9.78
CA GLU A 11 5.57 1.04 8.32
C GLU A 11 4.13 0.67 7.95
N ILE A 12 3.48 -0.23 8.69
CA ILE A 12 2.06 -0.56 8.48
C ILE A 12 1.18 0.68 8.65
N ALA A 13 1.38 1.46 9.72
CA ALA A 13 0.64 2.69 9.95
C ALA A 13 0.85 3.70 8.79
N THR A 14 2.09 3.82 8.30
CA THR A 14 2.43 4.67 7.17
C THR A 14 1.78 4.18 5.87
N LEU A 15 1.80 2.87 5.60
CA LEU A 15 1.16 2.27 4.44
C LEU A 15 -0.35 2.50 4.45
N ARG A 16 -1.02 2.26 5.58
CA ARG A 16 -2.46 2.51 5.72
C ARG A 16 -2.80 3.97 5.42
N ARG A 17 -2.03 4.92 5.96
CA ARG A 17 -2.19 6.35 5.64
C ARG A 17 -2.00 6.66 4.16
N LEU A 18 -0.97 6.10 3.52
CA LEU A 18 -0.71 6.33 2.09
C LEU A 18 -1.81 5.74 1.21
N ILE A 19 -2.30 4.54 1.53
CA ILE A 19 -3.43 3.90 0.83
C ILE A 19 -4.67 4.81 0.90
N ARG A 20 -5.02 5.29 2.10
CA ARG A 20 -6.13 6.23 2.27
C ARG A 20 -6.00 7.48 1.41
N ILE A 21 -4.83 8.14 1.44
CA ILE A 21 -4.56 9.33 0.61
C ILE A 21 -4.71 8.99 -0.88
N ARG A 22 -4.21 7.83 -1.34
CA ARG A 22 -4.35 7.41 -2.74
C ARG A 22 -5.81 7.21 -3.14
N VAL A 23 -6.63 6.65 -2.25
CA VAL A 23 -8.08 6.45 -2.48
C VAL A 23 -8.83 7.77 -2.51
N GLU A 24 -8.53 8.71 -1.61
CA GLU A 24 -9.12 10.06 -1.64
C GLU A 24 -8.75 10.80 -2.93
N LEU A 25 -7.50 10.70 -3.38
CA LEU A 25 -7.06 11.31 -4.63
C LEU A 25 -7.74 10.68 -5.85
N SER A 26 -8.06 9.38 -5.85
CA SER A 26 -8.68 8.72 -7.00
C SER A 26 -10.10 9.19 -7.28
N GLN A 27 -10.77 9.78 -6.27
CA GLN A 27 -12.10 10.39 -6.40
C GLN A 27 -12.05 11.78 -7.05
N GLN A 28 -10.86 12.36 -7.21
CA GLN A 28 -10.67 13.70 -7.76
C GLN A 28 -10.10 13.62 -9.19
N SER A 29 -10.59 14.49 -10.07
CA SER A 29 -10.03 14.61 -11.43
C SER A 29 -8.66 15.28 -11.42
N GLY A 30 -7.75 14.84 -12.29
CA GLY A 30 -6.44 15.48 -12.47
C GLY A 30 -5.33 15.03 -11.50
N THR A 31 -5.58 14.11 -10.58
CA THR A 31 -4.62 13.73 -9.51
C THR A 31 -3.67 12.59 -9.87
N LYS A 32 -3.51 12.26 -11.15
CA LYS A 32 -2.74 11.07 -11.59
C LYS A 32 -1.27 11.12 -11.13
N ASN A 33 -0.66 12.30 -11.13
CA ASN A 33 0.73 12.50 -10.73
C ASN A 33 0.90 12.36 -9.22
N GLU A 34 -0.05 12.86 -8.45
CA GLU A 34 -0.14 12.80 -6.99
C GLU A 34 -0.31 11.35 -6.55
N GLN A 35 -1.24 10.63 -7.18
CA GLN A 35 -1.40 9.19 -6.95
C GLN A 35 -0.11 8.42 -7.28
N LYS A 36 0.63 8.80 -8.34
CA LYS A 36 1.94 8.20 -8.65
C LYS A 36 2.94 8.44 -7.53
N LYS A 37 3.07 9.67 -7.01
CA LYS A 37 3.95 10.00 -5.88
C LYS A 37 3.62 9.17 -4.63
N VAL A 38 2.34 8.97 -4.34
CA VAL A 38 1.90 8.12 -3.22
C VAL A 38 2.32 6.67 -3.43
N ARG A 39 2.09 6.10 -4.63
CA ARG A 39 2.56 4.74 -4.96
C ARG A 39 4.08 4.61 -4.85
N ASP A 40 4.83 5.61 -5.31
CA ASP A 40 6.29 5.59 -5.22
C ASP A 40 6.76 5.64 -3.76
N ARG A 41 6.04 6.35 -2.88
CA ARG A 41 6.31 6.30 -1.44
C ARG A 41 5.99 4.94 -0.83
N MET A 42 4.87 4.30 -1.18
CA MET A 42 4.55 2.94 -0.74
C MET A 42 5.65 1.94 -1.17
N ARG A 43 6.13 2.05 -2.41
CA ARG A 43 7.24 1.24 -2.95
C ARG A 43 8.55 1.48 -2.23
N SER A 44 8.82 2.71 -1.79
CA SER A 44 10.03 3.03 -0.99
C SER A 44 10.02 2.38 0.39
N ILE A 45 8.84 2.05 0.93
CA ILE A 45 8.67 1.28 2.17
C ILE A 45 8.79 -0.24 1.89
N GLY A 46 8.83 -0.65 0.61
CA GLY A 46 8.91 -2.04 0.18
C GLY A 46 7.55 -2.68 -0.08
N PHE A 47 6.46 -1.91 -0.20
CA PHE A 47 5.14 -2.44 -0.52
C PHE A 47 4.82 -2.34 -2.02
N TYR A 48 4.64 -3.48 -2.69
CA TYR A 48 4.30 -3.57 -4.12
C TYR A 48 2.99 -4.33 -4.36
N GLY A 49 1.86 -3.77 -3.92
CA GLY A 49 0.47 -4.26 -4.11
C GLY A 49 0.23 -5.17 -5.33
N GLY A 50 0.38 -4.61 -6.53
CA GLY A 50 0.13 -5.31 -7.79
C GLY A 50 1.20 -6.35 -8.16
N ASP A 51 2.48 -6.02 -7.99
CA ASP A 51 3.59 -6.91 -8.40
C ASP A 51 3.71 -8.12 -7.45
N ASP A 52 3.38 -7.96 -6.16
CA ASP A 52 3.57 -8.99 -5.13
C ASP A 52 2.30 -9.79 -4.84
N TRP A 53 1.13 -9.14 -4.88
CA TRP A 53 -0.13 -9.76 -4.44
C TRP A 53 -1.29 -9.57 -5.43
N GLY A 54 -1.04 -9.04 -6.63
CA GLY A 54 -2.07 -8.86 -7.66
C GLY A 54 -3.12 -7.80 -7.32
N ILE A 55 -2.85 -6.88 -6.39
CA ILE A 55 -3.79 -5.84 -5.96
C ILE A 55 -3.64 -4.59 -6.83
N PHE A 56 -4.59 -4.36 -7.73
CA PHE A 56 -4.58 -3.21 -8.65
C PHE A 56 -5.27 -1.96 -8.09
N ASP A 57 -6.35 -2.14 -7.32
CA ASP A 57 -7.09 -1.04 -6.68
C ASP A 57 -7.01 -1.11 -5.16
N CYS A 58 -5.78 -1.01 -4.64
CA CYS A 58 -5.47 -1.23 -3.23
C CYS A 58 -6.27 -0.32 -2.29
N GLN A 59 -7.01 -0.98 -1.39
CA GLN A 59 -7.79 -0.42 -0.27
C GLN A 59 -7.14 -0.78 1.07
N GLU A 60 -7.56 -0.12 2.15
CA GLU A 60 -7.08 -0.43 3.51
C GLU A 60 -7.38 -1.90 3.88
N SER A 61 -8.55 -2.40 3.47
CA SER A 61 -8.96 -3.79 3.71
C SER A 61 -8.07 -4.83 3.03
N ASP A 62 -7.40 -4.48 1.93
CA ASP A 62 -6.47 -5.40 1.28
C ASP A 62 -5.20 -5.56 2.13
N LEU A 63 -4.70 -4.46 2.72
CA LEU A 63 -3.58 -4.51 3.65
C LEU A 63 -3.95 -5.33 4.89
N ASP A 64 -5.16 -5.15 5.42
CA ASP A 64 -5.67 -5.92 6.56
C ASP A 64 -5.71 -7.42 6.25
N ARG A 65 -6.26 -7.80 5.09
CA ARG A 65 -6.30 -9.20 4.64
C ARG A 65 -4.91 -9.82 4.49
N LEU A 66 -3.93 -9.06 4.00
CA LEU A 66 -2.55 -9.54 3.88
C LEU A 66 -1.92 -9.81 5.24
N ILE A 67 -2.22 -8.98 6.24
CA ILE A 67 -1.77 -9.16 7.62
C ILE A 67 -2.48 -10.37 8.25
N ASP A 68 -3.81 -10.43 8.15
CA ASP A 68 -4.64 -11.49 8.75
C ASP A 68 -4.31 -12.87 8.17
N SER A 69 -3.94 -12.93 6.89
CA SER A 69 -3.50 -14.17 6.22
C SER A 69 -2.05 -14.55 6.50
N GLY A 70 -1.27 -13.69 7.17
CA GLY A 70 0.15 -13.90 7.43
C GLY A 70 1.06 -13.74 6.21
N LEU A 71 0.53 -13.26 5.07
CA LEU A 71 1.32 -12.92 3.89
C LEU A 71 2.17 -11.66 4.13
N ILE A 72 1.69 -10.77 5.00
CA ILE A 72 2.48 -9.70 5.61
C ILE A 72 2.63 -10.02 7.10
N LYS A 73 3.87 -9.99 7.58
CA LYS A 73 4.23 -10.16 8.99
C LYS A 73 4.55 -8.81 9.59
N VAL A 74 4.01 -8.57 10.79
CA VAL A 74 4.22 -7.31 11.51
C VAL A 74 5.12 -7.56 12.71
N GLU A 75 6.23 -6.81 12.78
CA GLU A 75 7.23 -6.85 13.85
C GLU A 75 7.27 -5.55 14.67
#